data_AF-A0A9D9GL05-F1
#
_entry.id   AF-A0A9D9GL05-F1
#
_cell.length_a   1.000
_cell.length_b   1.000
_cell.length_c   1.000
_cell.angle_alpha   90.00
_cell.angle_beta   90.00
_cell.angle_gamma   90.00
#
_symmetry.space_group_name_H-M   'P 1'
#
loop_
_entity.id
_entity.type
_entity.pdbx_description
1 polymer ?
#
loop_
_entity_poly.entity_id
_entity_poly.type
_entity_poly.pdbx_seq_one_letter_code
_entity_poly.pdbx_strand_id
1 'polypeptide(L)'
;MTNLSQFIDAIGNVVIEPSDNKYEYFFRGENAFYSTACLPNLFRYSTGDINDNIEFESYYNTLTLFPEEFKDLSNLDILCKIQHYEGVTRLLDVTSNPLVALYFALSNKIKFDNTSQA
;
A
#
# COMPACT_ATOMS: atom_id res chain seq x y z
N MET A 1 12.07 8.91 14.85
CA MET A 1 13.08 9.50 13.93
C MET A 1 12.68 10.93 13.66
N THR A 2 13.60 11.88 13.81
CA THR A 2 13.32 13.32 13.68
C THR A 2 13.93 13.95 12.43
N ASN A 3 14.83 13.26 11.71
CA ASN A 3 15.43 13.76 10.47
C ASN A 3 15.92 12.62 9.55
N LEU A 4 16.28 12.98 8.31
CA LEU A 4 16.71 12.05 7.27
C LEU A 4 18.00 11.30 7.61
N SER A 5 18.96 11.94 8.28
CA SER A 5 20.23 11.28 8.67
C SER A 5 19.96 10.09 9.57
N GLN A 6 19.12 10.28 10.61
CA GLN A 6 18.74 9.19 11.51
C GLN A 6 18.04 8.04 10.80
N PHE A 7 17.24 8.33 9.76
CA PHE A 7 16.62 7.30 8.94
C PHE A 7 17.65 6.52 8.13
N ILE A 8 18.58 7.21 7.46
CA ILE A 8 19.65 6.56 6.68
C ILE A 8 20.53 5.69 7.58
N ASP A 9 20.92 6.19 8.75
CA ASP A 9 21.72 5.44 9.72
C ASP A 9 20.97 4.18 10.20
N ALA A 10 19.67 4.29 10.48
CA ALA A 10 18.84 3.16 10.88
C ALA A 10 18.72 2.11 9.78
N ILE A 11 18.51 2.52 8.52
CA ILE A 11 18.48 1.61 7.37
C ILE A 11 19.85 0.94 7.17
N GLY A 12 20.94 1.69 7.30
CA GLY A 12 22.30 1.16 7.23
C GLY A 12 22.50 0.03 8.25
N ASN A 13 22.10 0.23 9.49
CA ASN A 13 22.21 -0.81 10.52
C ASN A 13 21.32 -2.04 10.27
N VAL A 14 20.21 -1.90 9.54
CA VAL A 14 19.31 -3.04 9.22
C VAL A 14 19.78 -3.81 7.99
N VAL A 15 20.23 -3.11 6.96
CA VAL A 15 20.57 -3.68 5.64
C VAL A 15 22.02 -4.16 5.57
N ILE A 16 22.92 -3.55 6.37
CA ILE A 16 24.36 -3.82 6.33
C ILE A 16 24.77 -4.89 7.36
N GLU A 17 23.87 -5.39 8.21
CA GLU A 17 24.16 -6.54 9.09
C GLU A 17 24.66 -7.73 8.23
N PRO A 18 25.95 -8.09 8.33
CA PRO A 18 26.62 -9.00 7.39
C PRO A 18 26.37 -10.45 7.77
N SER A 19 25.11 -10.81 8.00
CA SER A 19 24.73 -12.21 8.21
C SER A 19 24.33 -12.82 6.87
N ASP A 20 25.31 -13.46 6.22
CA ASP A 20 25.18 -14.36 5.07
C ASP A 20 24.10 -13.97 4.06
N ASN A 21 24.42 -13.19 3.02
CA ASN A 21 23.81 -13.08 1.67
C ASN A 21 22.46 -13.80 1.33
N LYS A 22 21.53 -13.94 2.27
CA LYS A 22 20.42 -14.91 2.28
C LYS A 22 19.06 -14.21 2.31
N TYR A 23 19.06 -12.93 2.68
CA TYR A 23 17.85 -12.12 2.79
C TYR A 23 17.91 -10.93 1.86
N GLU A 24 16.80 -10.69 1.17
CA GLU A 24 16.54 -9.48 0.41
C GLU A 24 15.50 -8.65 1.19
N TYR A 25 15.78 -7.36 1.36
CA TYR A 25 14.93 -6.47 2.14
C TYR A 25 13.97 -5.68 1.25
N PHE A 26 12.72 -5.61 1.69
CA PHE A 26 11.69 -4.78 1.11
C PHE A 26 11.09 -3.88 2.19
N PHE A 27 10.67 -2.70 1.78
CA PHE A 27 10.18 -1.64 2.63
C PHE A 27 8.77 -1.25 2.23
N ARG A 28 7.96 -0.84 3.20
CA ARG A 28 6.63 -0.29 3.00
C ARG A 28 6.52 1.06 3.70
N GLY A 29 6.02 2.06 2.98
CA GLY A 29 5.69 3.34 3.58
C GLY A 29 4.33 3.31 4.24
N GLU A 30 4.26 3.64 5.53
CA GLU A 30 2.99 3.80 6.24
C GLU A 30 2.86 5.25 6.72
N ASN A 31 1.84 5.95 6.22
CA ASN A 31 1.60 7.37 6.51
C ASN A 31 0.90 7.66 7.83
N ALA A 32 0.74 6.64 8.67
CA ALA A 32 0.20 6.76 10.00
C ALA A 32 0.77 5.64 10.87
N PHE A 33 0.70 5.83 12.18
CA PHE A 33 0.96 4.74 13.12
C PHE A 33 -0.29 3.85 13.18
N TYR A 34 -0.21 2.70 12.53
CA TYR A 34 -1.26 1.68 12.58
C TYR A 34 -1.00 0.69 13.72
N SER A 35 -2.08 0.09 14.26
CA SER A 35 -1.99 -0.97 15.27
C SER A 35 -1.26 -2.22 14.74
N THR A 36 -1.45 -2.52 13.46
CA THR A 36 -0.76 -3.60 12.75
C THR A 36 -0.01 -3.01 11.55
N ALA A 37 1.31 -3.12 11.58
CA ALA A 37 2.19 -2.73 10.47
C ALA A 37 2.12 -3.74 9.32
N CYS A 38 2.42 -3.29 8.11
CA CYS A 38 2.43 -4.11 6.89
C CYS A 38 1.12 -4.84 6.61
N LEU A 39 0.00 -4.21 6.95
CA LEU A 39 -1.33 -4.73 6.65
C LEU A 39 -1.83 -4.16 5.31
N PRO A 40 -2.29 -4.99 4.35
CA PRO A 40 -2.96 -4.51 3.15
C PRO A 40 -4.18 -3.62 3.47
N ASN A 41 -4.50 -2.70 2.57
CA ASN A 41 -5.57 -1.72 2.80
C ASN A 41 -6.92 -2.39 3.07
N LEU A 42 -7.25 -3.50 2.38
CA LEU A 42 -8.48 -4.27 2.60
C LEU A 42 -8.71 -4.62 4.08
N PHE A 43 -7.66 -5.06 4.77
CA PHE A 43 -7.77 -5.52 6.14
C PHE A 43 -7.71 -4.39 7.18
N ARG A 44 -7.40 -3.15 6.77
CA ARG A 44 -7.38 -1.98 7.68
C ARG A 44 -8.77 -1.42 7.99
N TYR A 45 -9.75 -1.67 7.13
CA TYR A 45 -11.14 -1.22 7.34
C TYR A 45 -11.96 -2.17 8.23
N SER A 46 -11.31 -3.17 8.85
CA SER A 46 -11.95 -4.13 9.74
C SER A 46 -12.18 -3.54 11.13
N THR A 47 -13.38 -3.00 11.35
CA THR A 47 -14.01 -2.99 12.68
C THR A 47 -15.12 -4.05 12.79
N GLY A 48 -15.18 -4.99 11.85
CA GLY A 48 -16.16 -6.08 11.77
C GLY A 48 -15.73 -7.18 10.80
N ASP A 49 -16.65 -8.11 10.51
CA ASP A 49 -16.48 -9.12 9.45
C ASP A 49 -16.07 -8.41 8.16
N ILE A 50 -14.83 -8.64 7.74
CA ILE A 50 -14.38 -8.35 6.39
C ILE A 50 -15.38 -9.01 5.46
N ASN A 51 -16.24 -8.20 4.85
CA ASN A 51 -17.08 -8.67 3.78
C ASN A 51 -16.09 -8.90 2.63
N ASP A 52 -15.63 -10.16 2.46
CA ASP A 52 -14.67 -10.57 1.41
C ASP A 52 -15.11 -10.10 0.02
N ASN A 53 -16.38 -9.71 -0.10
CA ASN A 53 -16.99 -9.09 -1.26
C ASN A 53 -16.50 -7.66 -1.58
N ILE A 54 -15.91 -6.87 -0.67
CA ILE A 54 -15.57 -5.46 -0.98
C ILE A 54 -14.58 -5.35 -2.14
N GLU A 55 -13.52 -6.17 -2.11
CA GLU A 55 -12.54 -6.19 -3.21
C GLU A 55 -13.16 -6.78 -4.48
N PHE A 56 -14.00 -7.82 -4.36
CA PHE A 56 -14.73 -8.41 -5.48
C PHE A 56 -15.61 -7.36 -6.17
N GLU A 57 -16.45 -6.66 -5.41
CA GLU A 57 -17.32 -5.59 -5.91
C GLU A 57 -16.48 -4.46 -6.52
N SER A 58 -15.40 -4.02 -5.86
CA SER A 58 -14.51 -2.99 -6.38
C SER A 58 -13.86 -3.41 -7.70
N TYR A 59 -13.44 -4.67 -7.81
CA TYR A 59 -12.85 -5.24 -9.02
C TYR A 59 -13.84 -5.21 -10.19
N TYR A 60 -15.02 -5.80 -10.04
CA TYR A 60 -16.00 -5.86 -11.13
C TYR A 60 -16.61 -4.50 -11.47
N ASN A 61 -16.82 -3.63 -10.48
CA ASN A 61 -17.28 -2.27 -10.73
C ASN A 61 -16.25 -1.47 -11.53
N THR A 62 -14.95 -1.58 -11.19
CA THR A 62 -13.88 -0.89 -11.93
C THR A 62 -13.79 -1.37 -13.38
N LEU A 63 -13.87 -2.69 -13.61
CA LEU A 63 -13.88 -3.27 -14.95
C LEU A 63 -15.11 -2.84 -15.77
N THR A 64 -16.26 -2.69 -15.12
CA THR A 64 -17.49 -2.24 -15.78
C THR A 64 -17.43 -0.76 -16.16
N LEU A 65 -16.87 0.08 -15.29
CA LEU A 65 -16.76 1.52 -15.51
C LEU A 65 -15.68 1.89 -16.53
N PHE A 66 -14.57 1.15 -16.57
CA PHE A 66 -13.39 1.47 -17.38
C PHE A 66 -12.88 0.27 -18.21
N PRO A 67 -13.71 -0.37 -19.05
CA PRO A 67 -13.35 -1.62 -19.71
C PRO A 67 -12.09 -1.52 -20.59
N GLU A 68 -11.87 -0.39 -21.27
CA GLU A 68 -10.69 -0.20 -22.12
C GLU A 68 -9.40 0.02 -21.32
N GLU A 69 -9.47 0.56 -20.10
CA GLU A 69 -8.30 0.77 -19.24
C GLU A 69 -7.68 -0.54 -18.74
N PHE A 70 -8.49 -1.60 -18.64
CA PHE A 70 -8.10 -2.89 -18.09
C PHE A 70 -8.08 -4.00 -19.15
N LYS A 71 -8.23 -3.61 -20.42
CA LYS A 71 -8.17 -4.53 -21.54
C LYS A 71 -6.80 -5.19 -21.63
N ASP A 72 -6.79 -6.49 -21.91
CA ASP A 72 -5.59 -7.32 -22.07
C ASP A 72 -4.67 -7.40 -20.84
N LEU A 73 -5.13 -6.96 -19.66
CA LEU A 73 -4.40 -7.11 -18.39
C LEU A 73 -4.70 -8.46 -17.74
N SER A 74 -3.71 -9.03 -17.06
CA SER A 74 -3.95 -10.18 -16.19
C SER A 74 -4.72 -9.75 -14.93
N ASN A 75 -5.37 -10.69 -14.24
CA ASN A 75 -6.09 -10.38 -12.99
C ASN A 75 -5.18 -9.71 -11.93
N LEU A 76 -3.90 -10.09 -11.88
CA LEU A 76 -2.95 -9.45 -10.97
C LEU A 76 -2.64 -8.01 -11.40
N ASP A 77 -2.41 -7.77 -12.70
CA ASP A 77 -2.16 -6.43 -13.22
C ASP A 77 -3.35 -5.50 -13.00
N ILE A 78 -4.58 -6.04 -13.12
CA ILE A 78 -5.80 -5.31 -12.81
C ILE A 78 -5.81 -4.89 -11.33
N LEU A 79 -5.56 -5.82 -10.41
CA LEU A 79 -5.51 -5.51 -8.98
C LEU A 79 -4.38 -4.52 -8.62
N CYS A 80 -3.20 -4.67 -9.23
CA CYS A 80 -2.09 -3.73 -9.09
C CYS A 80 -2.49 -2.32 -9.55
N LYS A 81 -3.17 -2.23 -10.71
CA LYS A 81 -3.64 -0.96 -11.25
C LYS A 81 -4.76 -0.34 -10.40
N ILE A 82 -5.68 -1.14 -9.87
CA ILE A 82 -6.69 -0.68 -8.88
C ILE A 82 -5.99 -0.12 -7.64
N GLN A 83 -4.98 -0.80 -7.10
CA GLN A 83 -4.22 -0.34 -5.94
C GLN A 83 -3.44 0.95 -6.22
N HIS A 84 -2.95 1.15 -7.45
CA HIS A 84 -2.31 2.40 -7.86
C HIS A 84 -3.27 3.60 -7.81
N TYR A 85 -4.56 3.37 -8.08
CA TYR A 85 -5.64 4.35 -7.91
C TYR A 85 -6.20 4.38 -6.47
N GLU A 86 -5.41 3.97 -5.48
CA GLU A 86 -5.78 3.93 -4.06
C GLU A 86 -6.99 3.02 -3.75
N GLY A 87 -7.33 2.10 -4.66
CA GLY A 87 -8.37 1.11 -4.47
C GLY A 87 -8.07 0.14 -3.33
N VAL A 88 -9.14 -0.42 -2.76
CA VAL A 88 -9.04 -1.36 -1.64
C VAL A 88 -8.75 -2.76 -2.17
N THR A 89 -7.51 -3.23 -1.99
CA THR A 89 -7.09 -4.59 -2.40
C THR A 89 -6.41 -5.33 -1.25
N ARG A 90 -6.33 -6.66 -1.40
CA ARG A 90 -5.57 -7.55 -0.50
C ARG A 90 -4.06 -7.52 -0.76
N LEU A 91 -3.63 -6.81 -1.81
CA LEU A 91 -2.24 -6.72 -2.20
C LEU A 91 -1.46 -5.80 -1.24
N LEU A 92 -0.23 -6.20 -0.93
CA LEU A 92 0.69 -5.41 -0.12
C LEU A 92 1.70 -4.73 -1.05
N ASP A 93 1.62 -3.40 -1.17
CA ASP A 93 2.67 -2.61 -1.81
C ASP A 93 3.96 -2.60 -0.98
N VAL A 94 5.07 -2.91 -1.63
CA VAL A 94 6.43 -2.89 -1.08
C VAL A 94 7.41 -2.40 -2.14
N THR A 95 8.57 -1.92 -1.70
CA THR A 95 9.65 -1.43 -2.56
C THR A 95 11.00 -1.84 -2.02
N SER A 96 11.97 -2.17 -2.88
CA SER A 96 13.36 -2.39 -2.48
C SER A 96 14.10 -1.08 -2.17
N ASN A 97 13.52 0.07 -2.52
CA ASN A 97 14.12 1.38 -2.24
C ASN A 97 13.53 2.00 -0.95
N PRO A 98 14.30 2.05 0.15
CA PRO A 98 13.81 2.58 1.42
C PRO A 98 13.41 4.06 1.36
N LEU A 99 13.99 4.85 0.45
CA LEU A 99 13.63 6.26 0.29
C LEU A 99 12.24 6.43 -0.35
N VAL A 100 11.84 5.50 -1.22
CA VAL A 100 10.48 5.48 -1.79
C VAL A 100 9.47 5.13 -0.69
N ALA A 101 9.77 4.15 0.15
CA ALA A 101 8.94 3.84 1.32
C ALA A 101 8.83 5.05 2.27
N LEU A 102 9.93 5.76 2.53
CA LEU A 102 9.91 6.98 3.33
C LEU A 102 9.02 8.06 2.71
N TYR A 103 9.08 8.27 1.40
CA TYR A 103 8.20 9.22 0.71
C TYR A 103 6.73 8.92 0.97
N PHE A 104 6.31 7.66 0.80
CA PHE A 104 4.93 7.25 1.07
C PHE A 104 4.56 7.37 2.56
N ALA A 105 5.49 7.09 3.47
CA ALA A 105 5.28 7.28 4.91
C ALA A 105 5.09 8.74 5.32
N LEU A 106 5.59 9.69 4.50
CA LEU A 106 5.41 11.13 4.72
C LEU A 106 4.27 11.73 3.89
N SER A 107 3.67 10.95 2.99
CA SER A 107 2.57 11.42 2.14
C SER A 107 1.30 11.64 2.97
N ASN A 108 0.69 12.82 2.83
CA ASN A 108 -0.56 13.12 3.52
C ASN A 108 -1.69 12.22 3.00
N LYS A 109 -2.54 11.69 3.88
CA LYS A 109 -3.85 11.19 3.43
C LYS A 109 -4.63 12.36 2.85
N ILE A 110 -5.00 12.28 1.58
CA ILE A 110 -6.07 13.13 1.06
C ILE A 110 -7.33 12.74 1.84
N LYS A 111 -7.78 13.62 2.74
CA LYS A 111 -9.09 13.46 3.38
C LYS A 111 -10.13 13.79 2.32
N PHE A 112 -10.83 12.79 1.83
CA PHE A 112 -12.10 13.03 1.16
C PHE A 112 -13.08 13.49 2.24
N ASP A 113 -13.28 14.80 2.35
CA ASP A 113 -14.33 15.37 3.18
C ASP A 113 -15.69 14.95 2.59
N ASN A 114 -16.37 14.00 3.24
CA ASN A 114 -17.74 13.60 2.91
C ASN A 114 -18.78 14.67 3.34
N THR A 115 -18.49 15.94 3.13
CA THR A 115 -19.43 17.06 3.30
C THR A 115 -19.80 17.62 1.92
N SER A 116 -20.44 16.77 1.13
CA SER A 116 -21.27 17.16 -0.01
C SER A 116 -22.29 16.05 -0.28
N GLN A 117 -23.16 15.81 0.71
CA GLN A 117 -24.50 15.30 0.42
C GLN A 117 -25.44 16.49 0.49
N ALA A 118 -26.13 16.72 -0.62
CA ALA A 118 -27.17 17.73 -0.82
C ALA A 118 -28.40 17.46 0.05
#